data_AF-A0A7R9MJP3-F1
#
_entry.id   AF-A0A7R9MJP3-F1
#
_cell.length_a   1.000
_cell.length_b   1.000
_cell.length_c   1.000
_cell.angle_alpha   90.00
_cell.angle_beta   90.00
_cell.angle_gamma   90.00
#
_symmetry.space_group_name_H-M   'P 1'
#
loop_
_entity.id
_entity.type
_entity.pdbx_description
1 polymer ?
#
loop_
_entity_poly.entity_id
_entity_poly.type
_entity_poly.pdbx_seq_one_letter_code
_entity_poly.pdbx_strand_id
1 'polypeptide(L)'
;MSVHYKFKSIKDKHTVIFDGLHISVADLKKAIMQQRKIGKSSDLDLQITNPQTGEVYDSDTTLIPKNTSVEVARVPVTGNHKKSWYVA
;
A
#
# COMPACT_ATOMS: atom_id res chain seq x y z
N MET A 1 -10.66 -13.94 -1.76
CA MET A 1 -10.69 -12.87 -2.78
C MET A 1 -9.33 -12.16 -2.79
N SER A 2 -9.03 -11.24 -3.70
CA SER A 2 -7.66 -10.71 -3.81
C SER A 2 -7.54 -9.22 -4.16
N VAL A 3 -6.47 -8.57 -3.68
CA VAL A 3 -5.98 -7.27 -4.15
C VAL A 3 -4.69 -7.48 -4.93
N HIS A 4 -4.58 -6.84 -6.08
CA HIS A 4 -3.35 -6.81 -6.86
C HIS A 4 -2.52 -5.59 -6.47
N TYR A 5 -1.22 -5.78 -6.27
CA TYR A 5 -0.31 -4.70 -5.98
C TYR A 5 0.95 -4.79 -6.84
N LYS A 6 1.55 -3.64 -7.13
CA LYS A 6 2.89 -3.55 -7.73
C LYS A 6 3.69 -2.52 -6.97
N PHE A 7 5.00 -2.73 -6.84
CA PHE A 7 5.86 -1.69 -6.31
C PHE A 7 6.11 -0.62 -7.37
N LYS A 8 6.09 0.66 -7.02
CA LYS A 8 6.39 1.75 -7.96
C LYS A 8 7.78 1.60 -8.63
N SER A 9 8.72 1.00 -7.92
CA SER A 9 10.09 0.77 -8.37
C SER A 9 10.31 -0.52 -9.18
N ILE A 10 9.31 -1.41 -9.28
CA ILE A 10 9.48 -2.75 -9.87
C ILE A 10 8.30 -3.05 -10.80
N LYS A 11 8.57 -3.66 -11.96
CA LYS A 11 7.51 -4.03 -12.92
C LYS A 11 6.68 -5.24 -12.48
N ASP A 12 7.13 -6.00 -11.49
CA ASP A 12 6.49 -7.23 -11.07
C ASP A 12 5.18 -6.95 -10.32
N LYS A 13 4.16 -7.75 -10.64
CA LYS A 13 2.83 -7.67 -10.04
C LYS A 13 2.67 -8.81 -9.05
N HIS A 14 2.03 -8.49 -7.95
CA HIS A 14 1.84 -9.41 -6.85
C HIS A 14 0.40 -9.34 -6.37
N THR A 15 0.01 -10.34 -5.59
CA THR A 15 -1.36 -10.48 -5.14
C THR A 15 -1.38 -10.80 -3.65
N VAL A 16 -2.24 -10.09 -2.91
CA VAL A 16 -2.61 -10.44 -1.54
C VAL A 16 -3.96 -11.11 -1.59
N ILE A 17 -4.04 -12.33 -1.07
CA ILE A 17 -5.29 -13.06 -0.90
C ILE A 17 -5.81 -12.77 0.51
N PHE A 18 -7.08 -12.45 0.61
CA PHE A 18 -7.77 -12.18 1.87
C PHE A 18 -9.22 -12.68 1.80
N ASP A 19 -9.83 -12.87 2.97
CA ASP A 19 -11.24 -13.22 3.10
C ASP A 19 -12.07 -11.94 3.30
N GLY A 20 -13.23 -11.83 2.64
CA GLY A 20 -14.09 -10.66 2.68
C GLY A 20 -14.16 -9.83 1.40
N LEU A 21 -15.02 -8.80 1.42
CA LEU A 21 -15.29 -7.91 0.27
C LEU A 21 -14.25 -6.79 0.12
N HIS A 22 -13.55 -6.46 1.19
CA HIS A 22 -12.56 -5.40 1.27
C HIS A 22 -11.49 -5.75 2.30
N ILE A 23 -10.31 -5.13 2.17
CA ILE A 23 -9.20 -5.24 3.12
C ILE A 23 -8.85 -3.85 3.63
N SER A 24 -8.52 -3.71 4.91
CA SER A 24 -8.03 -2.45 5.45
C SER A 24 -6.64 -2.14 4.88
N VAL A 25 -6.29 -0.85 4.79
CA VAL A 25 -4.94 -0.43 4.41
C VAL A 25 -3.90 -1.01 5.37
N ALA A 26 -4.17 -1.03 6.69
CA ALA A 26 -3.28 -1.62 7.68
C ALA A 26 -2.97 -3.10 7.41
N ASP A 27 -4.02 -3.91 7.17
CA ASP A 27 -3.87 -5.34 6.93
C ASP A 27 -3.18 -5.60 5.59
N LEU A 28 -3.48 -4.79 4.56
CA LEU A 28 -2.81 -4.88 3.27
C LEU A 28 -1.31 -4.59 3.39
N LYS A 29 -0.93 -3.49 4.07
CA LYS A 29 0.46 -3.13 4.34
C LYS A 29 1.17 -4.28 5.07
N LYS A 30 0.57 -4.81 6.14
CA LYS A 30 1.11 -5.92 6.92
C LYS A 30 1.32 -7.18 6.09
N ALA A 31 0.34 -7.56 5.26
CA ALA A 31 0.44 -8.72 4.37
C ALA A 31 1.58 -8.55 3.35
N ILE A 32 1.74 -7.36 2.76
CA ILE A 32 2.81 -7.08 1.79
C ILE A 32 4.18 -7.12 2.47
N MET A 33 4.33 -6.50 3.65
CA MET A 33 5.58 -6.53 4.42
C MET A 33 5.99 -7.97 4.75
N GLN A 34 5.04 -8.80 5.17
CA GLN A 34 5.25 -10.23 5.45
C GLN A 34 5.66 -11.00 4.18
N GLN A 35 4.93 -10.86 3.07
CA GLN A 35 5.24 -11.53 1.79
C GLN A 35 6.63 -11.16 1.25
N ARG A 36 7.02 -9.88 1.38
CA ARG A 36 8.28 -9.36 0.82
C ARG A 36 9.48 -9.57 1.74
N LYS A 37 9.28 -10.12 2.94
CA LYS A 37 10.29 -10.19 4.00
C LYS A 37 10.99 -8.84 4.21
N ILE A 38 10.24 -7.74 4.08
CA ILE A 38 10.74 -6.42 4.42
C ILE A 38 10.99 -6.49 5.93
N GLY A 39 12.26 -6.45 6.32
CA GLY A 39 12.67 -6.67 7.70
C GLY A 39 11.90 -5.74 8.66
N LYS A 40 11.76 -6.16 9.91
CA LYS A 40 11.13 -5.38 11.00
C LYS A 40 11.94 -4.11 11.38
N SER A 41 12.66 -3.49 10.45
CA SER A 41 13.30 -2.20 10.69
C SER A 41 12.18 -1.18 10.81
N SER A 42 12.07 -0.58 12.00
CA SER A 42 11.09 0.43 12.39
C SER A 42 11.13 1.72 11.54
N ASP A 43 11.99 1.77 10.55
CA ASP A 43 12.32 2.96 9.77
C ASP A 43 11.58 3.04 8.44
N LEU A 44 10.85 1.98 8.02
CA LEU A 44 10.18 1.90 6.73
C LEU A 44 8.69 1.55 6.85
N ASP A 45 7.84 2.32 6.17
CA ASP A 45 6.41 2.05 5.95
C ASP A 45 6.12 1.90 4.44
N LEU A 46 4.91 1.45 4.12
CA LEU A 46 4.40 1.34 2.77
C LEU A 46 3.32 2.38 2.52
N GLN A 47 3.50 3.22 1.52
CA GLN A 47 2.44 4.08 1.00
C GLN A 47 1.65 3.31 -0.07
N ILE A 48 0.32 3.27 0.06
CA ILE A 48 -0.58 2.65 -0.91
C ILE A 48 -1.26 3.76 -1.71
N THR A 49 -1.26 3.63 -3.03
CA THR A 49 -1.85 4.63 -3.94
C THR A 49 -2.68 3.94 -5.00
N ASN A 50 -3.82 4.52 -5.34
CA ASN A 50 -4.61 4.10 -6.49
C ASN A 50 -3.94 4.61 -7.78
N PRO A 51 -3.45 3.71 -8.67
CA PRO A 51 -2.75 4.13 -9.88
C PRO A 51 -3.67 4.77 -10.93
N GLN A 52 -5.00 4.61 -10.82
CA GLN A 52 -5.96 5.19 -11.76
C GLN A 52 -6.34 6.62 -11.38
N THR A 53 -6.60 6.86 -10.08
CA THR A 53 -7.04 8.18 -9.59
C THR A 53 -5.90 9.02 -9.01
N GLY A 54 -4.75 8.41 -8.72
CA GLY A 54 -3.65 9.06 -7.99
C GLY A 54 -3.92 9.24 -6.49
N GLU A 55 -5.05 8.72 -5.99
CA GLU A 55 -5.44 8.84 -4.59
C GLU A 55 -4.49 8.05 -3.68
N VAL A 56 -3.98 8.72 -2.64
CA VAL A 56 -3.16 8.08 -1.60
C VAL A 56 -4.05 7.65 -0.46
N TYR A 57 -3.96 6.38 -0.07
CA TYR A 57 -4.71 5.86 1.07
C TYR A 57 -3.90 6.09 2.36
N ASP A 58 -3.97 7.32 2.88
CA ASP A 58 -3.24 7.74 4.08
C ASP A 58 -3.80 7.13 5.38
N SER A 59 -5.10 6.85 5.44
CA SER A 59 -5.73 6.30 6.63
C SER A 59 -5.66 4.77 6.63
N ASP A 60 -5.10 4.21 7.70
CA ASP A 60 -4.99 2.77 7.92
C ASP A 60 -6.36 2.06 8.03
N THR A 61 -7.42 2.81 8.37
CA THR A 61 -8.81 2.33 8.44
C THR A 61 -9.53 2.34 7.09
N THR A 62 -8.93 2.93 6.05
CA THR A 62 -9.53 2.94 4.72
C THR A 62 -9.66 1.53 4.17
N LEU A 63 -10.80 1.25 3.55
CA LEU A 63 -11.14 -0.07 3.03
C LEU A 63 -10.88 -0.11 1.53
N ILE A 64 -10.00 -1.01 1.11
CA ILE A 64 -9.70 -1.28 -0.29
C ILE A 64 -10.59 -2.44 -0.76
N PRO A 65 -11.47 -2.24 -1.75
CA PRO A 65 -12.32 -3.31 -2.27
C PRO A 65 -11.53 -4.46 -2.89
N LYS A 66 -12.12 -5.66 -2.93
CA LYS A 66 -11.57 -6.79 -3.68
C LYS A 66 -11.42 -6.47 -5.17
N ASN A 67 -10.51 -7.19 -5.82
CA ASN A 67 -10.18 -7.08 -7.25
C ASN A 67 -9.67 -5.70 -7.68
N THR A 68 -9.24 -4.87 -6.73
CA THR A 68 -8.57 -3.60 -7.02
C THR A 68 -7.09 -3.81 -7.30
N SER A 69 -6.51 -2.87 -8.05
CA SER A 69 -5.07 -2.78 -8.29
C SER A 69 -4.52 -1.53 -7.61
N VAL A 70 -3.49 -1.69 -6.80
CA VAL A 70 -2.82 -0.59 -6.09
C VAL A 70 -1.34 -0.53 -6.44
N GLU A 71 -0.76 0.66 -6.31
CA GLU A 71 0.67 0.89 -6.37
C GLU A 71 1.23 1.08 -4.95
N VAL A 72 2.40 0.51 -4.71
CA VAL A 72 3.05 0.48 -3.39
C VAL A 72 4.40 1.17 -3.48
N ALA A 73 4.66 2.11 -2.59
CA ALA A 73 5.98 2.75 -2.45
C ALA A 73 6.51 2.53 -1.02
N ARG A 74 7.82 2.32 -0.89
CA ARG A 74 8.47 2.33 0.44
C ARG A 74 8.74 3.78 0.82
N VAL A 75 8.34 4.16 2.02
CA VAL A 75 8.54 5.50 2.58
C VAL A 75 9.18 5.38 3.96
N PRO A 76 10.00 6.35 4.39
CA PRO A 76 10.54 6.33 5.75
C PRO A 76 9.44 6.58 6.79
N VAL A 77 9.57 6.00 7.99
CA VAL A 77 8.62 6.13 9.12
C VAL A 77 8.75 7.50 9.84
N THR A 78 9.29 8.53 9.17
CA THR A 78 9.37 9.86 9.76
C THR A 78 7.95 10.36 10.02
N GLY A 79 7.62 10.56 11.30
CA GLY A 79 6.28 10.90 11.78
C GLY A 79 5.59 11.99 10.96
N ASN A 80 4.31 11.78 10.72
CA ASN A 80 3.36 12.67 10.05
C ASN A 80 3.54 12.87 8.54
N HIS A 81 2.84 12.02 7.78
CA HIS A 81 1.93 12.41 6.70
C HIS A 81 1.76 13.94 6.52
N LYS A 82 2.58 14.59 5.68
CA LYS A 82 2.22 15.72 4.80
C LYS A 82 3.39 16.03 3.87
N LYS A 83 3.41 15.41 2.69
CA LYS A 83 3.99 16.05 1.49
C LYS A 83 3.09 15.78 0.29
N SER A 84 2.01 16.56 0.22
CA SER A 84 1.32 16.87 -1.02
C SER A 84 2.34 17.53 -1.95
N TRP A 85 2.85 16.77 -2.93
CA TRP A 85 3.55 17.34 -4.08
C TRP A 85 2.47 17.86 -5.04
N TYR A 86 1.93 19.04 -4.75
CA TYR A 86 1.41 19.91 -5.81
C TYR A 86 2.54 20.87 -6.15
N VAL A 87 3.04 20.77 -7.38
CA VAL A 87 3.99 21.72 -7.94
C VAL A 87 3.24 22.50 -9.02
N ALA A 88 3.18 23.82 -8.82
CA ALA A 88 2.89 24.92 -9.75
C ALA A 88 1.59 24.87 -10.56
#